data_AF-A0A8E0RPJ0-F1
#
_entry.id   AF-A0A8E0RPJ0-F1
#
_cell.length_a   1.000
_cell.length_b   1.000
_cell.length_c   1.000
_cell.angle_alpha   90.00
_cell.angle_beta   90.00
_cell.angle_gamma   90.00
#
_symmetry.space_group_name_H-M   'P 1'
#
loop_
_entity.id
_entity.type
_entity.pdbx_description
1 polymer ?
#
loop_
_entity_poly.entity_id
_entity_poly.type
_entity_poly.pdbx_seq_one_letter_code
_entity_poly.pdbx_strand_id
1 'polypeptide(L)'
;MTTKISNFLLDCLLWILFLLVLIPVVHLQNGKNPFYWFPPDNFDIISRKMDLANPDNCVTMSETDLRLPPTALSQLPRYNQILLQQWFSNRSKLLHLHNLALNRAFFYSYIQQRLDGPVVDPPFLPSFLYYYLSAAADVSSGPNVMNASAVLMDTNTTYANWYGLKVINRTLPLFGPTARRLDNWNDENNFLRVPTNKTIKASLFFMDDKRKI
;
A
#
# COMPACT_ATOMS: atom_id res chain seq x y z
N MET A 1 75.23 10.02 22.14
CA MET A 1 73.94 10.67 21.80
C MET A 1 72.97 9.74 21.06
N THR A 2 73.22 8.42 21.04
CA THR A 2 72.44 7.44 20.26
C THR A 2 71.41 6.65 21.09
N THR A 3 71.57 6.55 22.41
CA THR A 3 70.66 5.80 23.29
C THR A 3 69.33 6.52 23.58
N LYS A 4 69.32 7.86 23.58
CA LYS A 4 68.07 8.64 23.79
C LYS A 4 67.10 8.54 22.61
N ILE A 5 67.61 8.37 21.38
CA ILE A 5 66.78 8.26 20.17
C ILE A 5 66.11 6.87 20.11
N SER A 6 66.82 5.82 20.56
CA SER A 6 66.29 4.46 20.64
C SER A 6 65.11 4.34 21.61
N ASN A 7 65.20 4.98 22.78
CA ASN A 7 64.15 4.91 23.79
C ASN A 7 62.90 5.70 23.36
N PHE A 8 63.08 6.84 22.71
CA PHE A 8 61.97 7.65 22.18
C PHE A 8 61.19 6.92 21.08
N LEU A 9 61.89 6.18 20.20
CA LEU A 9 61.25 5.36 19.17
C LEU A 9 60.50 4.15 19.76
N LEU A 10 61.04 3.54 20.81
CA LEU A 10 60.39 2.42 21.51
C LEU A 10 59.10 2.86 22.20
N ASP A 11 59.12 4.02 22.86
CA ASP A 11 57.95 4.61 23.52
C ASP A 11 56.86 5.00 22.50
N CYS A 12 57.23 5.58 21.35
CA CYS A 12 56.28 5.85 20.27
C CYS A 12 55.63 4.56 19.74
N LEU A 13 56.41 3.49 19.58
CA LEU A 13 55.92 2.22 19.05
C LEU A 13 54.97 1.52 20.03
N LEU A 14 55.25 1.60 21.34
CA LEU A 14 54.34 1.15 22.41
C LEU A 14 53.04 1.95 22.46
N TRP A 15 53.10 3.27 22.29
CA TRP A 15 51.90 4.12 22.21
C TRP A 15 51.04 3.84 20.98
N ILE A 16 51.66 3.58 19.83
CA ILE A 16 50.95 3.21 18.59
C ILE A 16 50.26 1.84 18.75
N LEU A 17 50.94 0.87 19.37
CA LEU A 17 50.35 -0.44 19.68
C LEU A 17 49.17 -0.33 20.66
N PHE A 18 49.29 0.54 21.67
CA PHE A 18 48.21 0.79 22.63
C PHE A 18 46.99 1.45 21.96
N LEU A 19 47.22 2.41 21.05
CA LEU A 19 46.17 3.02 20.24
C LEU A 19 45.49 2.02 19.29
N LEU A 20 46.25 1.14 18.63
CA LEU A 20 45.71 0.11 17.72
C LEU A 20 44.84 -0.93 18.44
N VAL A 21 45.09 -1.18 19.74
CA VAL A 21 44.27 -2.10 20.55
C VAL A 21 43.02 -1.42 21.12
N LEU A 22 43.08 -0.12 21.45
CA LEU A 22 41.94 0.62 22.02
C LEU A 22 40.86 0.97 20.98
N ILE A 23 41.24 1.30 19.75
CA ILE A 23 40.30 1.69 18.68
C ILE A 23 39.25 0.59 18.35
N PRO A 24 39.60 -0.70 18.18
CA PRO A 24 38.60 -1.73 17.89
C PRO A 24 37.72 -2.07 19.10
N VAL A 25 38.19 -1.88 20.33
CA VAL A 25 37.40 -2.14 21.55
C VAL A 25 36.29 -1.11 21.73
N VAL A 26 36.53 0.16 21.38
CA VAL A 26 35.50 1.21 21.44
C VAL A 26 34.47 1.06 20.31
N HIS A 27 34.87 0.58 19.14
CA HIS A 27 33.94 0.36 18.02
C HIS A 27 33.07 -0.89 18.14
N LEU A 28 33.47 -1.91 18.92
CA LEU A 28 32.65 -3.12 19.11
C LEU A 28 31.45 -2.91 20.06
N GLN A 29 31.40 -1.84 20.84
CA GLN A 29 30.36 -1.67 21.87
C GLN A 29 29.04 -1.08 21.36
N ASN A 30 28.95 -0.67 20.08
CA ASN A 30 27.74 -0.05 19.52
C ASN A 30 27.30 -0.69 18.19
N GLY A 31 27.37 -2.02 18.09
CA GLY A 31 26.73 -2.77 17.02
C GLY A 31 25.20 -2.76 17.16
N LYS A 32 24.56 -1.60 17.05
CA LYS A 32 23.10 -1.52 16.91
C LYS A 32 22.76 -1.91 15.47
N ASN A 33 21.99 -2.99 15.31
CA ASN A 33 21.43 -3.40 14.01
C ASN A 33 20.87 -2.14 13.30
N PRO A 34 21.17 -1.88 12.00
CA PRO A 34 20.63 -0.73 11.27
C PRO A 34 19.09 -0.59 11.32
N PHE A 35 18.38 -1.67 11.66
CA PHE A 35 16.93 -1.72 11.87
C PHE A 35 16.50 -1.67 13.34
N TYR A 36 17.36 -1.23 14.27
CA TYR A 36 17.02 -1.18 15.70
C TYR A 36 15.78 -0.33 16.02
N TRP A 37 15.45 0.63 15.15
CA TRP A 37 14.28 1.51 15.26
C TRP A 37 12.97 0.83 14.84
N PHE A 38 13.04 -0.34 14.21
CA PHE A 38 11.90 -1.13 13.78
C PHE A 38 11.77 -2.37 14.67
N PRO A 39 11.01 -2.30 15.77
CA PRO A 39 10.81 -3.46 16.63
C PRO A 39 10.00 -4.53 15.88
N PRO A 40 10.24 -5.82 16.14
CA PRO A 40 9.49 -6.89 15.50
C PRO A 40 8.01 -6.76 15.87
N ASP A 41 7.14 -6.93 14.88
CA ASP A 41 5.70 -6.94 15.11
C ASP A 41 5.19 -8.35 15.47
N ASN A 42 3.88 -8.46 15.72
CA ASN A 42 3.27 -9.76 16.04
C ASN A 42 3.34 -10.75 14.87
N PHE A 43 3.41 -10.26 13.63
CA PHE A 43 3.57 -11.10 12.45
C PHE A 43 4.98 -11.68 12.38
N ASP A 44 6.01 -10.89 12.68
CA ASP A 44 7.40 -11.33 12.74
C ASP A 44 7.62 -12.43 13.78
N ILE A 45 6.93 -12.34 14.93
CA ILE A 45 6.96 -13.37 15.97
C ILE A 45 6.37 -14.69 15.44
N ILE A 46 5.26 -14.61 14.72
CA ILE A 46 4.56 -15.77 14.16
C ILE A 46 5.35 -16.37 13.00
N SER A 47 5.83 -15.56 12.06
CA SER A 47 6.66 -15.98 10.93
C SER A 47 7.88 -16.73 11.45
N ARG A 48 8.59 -16.14 12.42
CA ARG A 48 9.76 -16.79 13.03
C ARG A 48 9.44 -18.15 13.64
N LYS A 49 8.30 -18.31 14.32
CA LYS A 49 7.88 -19.62 14.83
C LYS A 49 7.63 -20.63 13.70
N MET A 50 7.03 -20.19 12.59
CA MET A 50 6.81 -21.04 11.42
C MET A 50 8.13 -21.42 10.73
N ASP A 51 9.06 -20.47 10.62
CA ASP A 51 10.38 -20.68 10.00
C ASP A 51 11.32 -21.54 10.87
N LEU A 52 11.13 -21.54 12.20
CA LEU A 52 11.90 -22.34 13.13
C LEU A 52 11.51 -23.82 13.12
N ALA A 53 10.28 -24.16 12.73
CA ALA A 53 9.78 -25.53 12.75
C ALA A 53 10.10 -26.25 11.43
N ASN A 54 11.07 -27.16 11.48
CA ASN A 54 11.55 -27.97 10.36
C ASN A 54 11.29 -29.46 10.59
N PRO A 55 11.28 -30.30 9.53
CA PRO A 55 11.06 -31.74 9.66
C PRO A 55 12.04 -32.41 10.65
N ASP A 56 13.28 -31.93 10.72
CA ASP A 56 14.34 -32.51 11.55
C ASP A 56 14.23 -32.15 13.03
N ASN A 57 13.65 -30.98 13.37
CA ASN A 57 13.59 -30.47 14.75
C ASN A 57 12.20 -30.58 15.39
N CYS A 58 11.15 -30.81 14.58
CA CYS A 58 9.76 -30.83 15.02
C CYS A 58 9.49 -31.79 16.20
N VAL A 59 10.12 -32.97 16.21
CA VAL A 59 9.94 -33.99 17.26
C VAL A 59 10.52 -33.53 18.61
N THR A 60 11.53 -32.67 18.59
CA THR A 60 12.24 -32.22 19.80
C THR A 60 11.72 -30.89 20.35
N MET A 61 10.90 -30.17 19.58
CA MET A 61 10.35 -28.87 19.99
C MET A 61 9.18 -29.02 20.95
N SER A 62 8.99 -28.01 21.80
CA SER A 62 7.87 -27.97 22.74
C SER A 62 6.55 -27.74 22.00
N GLU A 63 5.45 -28.28 22.53
CA GLU A 63 4.10 -28.09 21.96
C GLU A 63 3.72 -26.60 21.85
N THR A 64 4.18 -25.76 22.78
CA THR A 64 3.97 -24.31 22.78
C THR A 64 4.70 -23.58 21.65
N ASP A 65 5.76 -24.16 21.12
CA ASP A 65 6.50 -23.60 19.98
C ASP A 65 5.93 -24.08 18.65
N LEU A 66 5.36 -25.29 18.63
CA LEU A 66 4.68 -25.86 17.47
C LEU A 66 3.26 -25.31 17.24
N ARG A 67 2.66 -24.67 18.25
CA ARG A 67 1.31 -24.09 18.16
C ARG A 67 1.34 -22.57 18.20
N LEU A 68 0.52 -21.98 17.35
CA LEU A 68 0.20 -20.57 17.42
C LEU A 68 -0.69 -20.29 18.63
N PRO A 69 -0.59 -19.10 19.25
CA PRO A 69 -1.48 -18.73 20.34
C PRO A 69 -2.93 -18.76 19.84
N PRO A 70 -3.90 -19.11 20.69
CA PRO A 70 -5.31 -19.23 20.29
C PRO A 70 -5.91 -17.88 19.85
N THR A 71 -5.25 -16.77 20.18
CA THR A 71 -5.58 -15.41 19.75
C THR A 71 -5.01 -15.04 18.38
N ALA A 72 -4.12 -15.84 17.79
CA ALA A 72 -3.52 -15.57 16.47
C ALA A 72 -4.57 -15.56 15.37
N LEU A 73 -5.62 -16.37 15.54
CA LEU A 73 -6.77 -16.40 14.66
C LEU A 73 -7.95 -15.78 15.38
N SER A 74 -8.67 -14.91 14.70
CA SER A 74 -9.92 -14.35 15.24
C SER A 74 -10.97 -15.42 15.52
N GLN A 75 -10.90 -16.55 14.81
CA GLN A 75 -11.71 -17.76 15.03
C GLN A 75 -11.09 -18.95 14.28
N LEU A 76 -11.13 -20.13 14.90
CA LEU A 76 -10.71 -21.41 14.29
C LEU A 76 -11.80 -21.90 13.33
N PRO A 77 -11.47 -22.22 12.05
CA PRO A 77 -12.46 -22.70 11.10
C PRO A 77 -13.00 -24.07 11.53
N ARG A 78 -14.33 -24.19 11.66
CA ARG A 78 -15.02 -25.46 11.87
C ARG A 78 -15.64 -25.91 10.56
N TYR A 79 -15.29 -27.11 10.10
CA TYR A 79 -15.67 -27.65 8.79
C TYR A 79 -17.19 -27.68 8.54
N ASN A 80 -17.99 -27.78 9.60
CA ASN A 80 -19.43 -27.89 9.56
C ASN A 80 -20.17 -26.54 9.50
N GLN A 81 -19.47 -25.40 9.63
CA GLN A 81 -20.11 -24.08 9.73
C GLN A 81 -19.71 -23.11 8.59
N ILE A 82 -18.90 -23.57 7.63
CA ILE A 82 -18.35 -22.72 6.57
C ILE A 82 -19.43 -22.07 5.69
N LEU A 83 -20.56 -22.75 5.47
CA LEU A 83 -21.61 -22.25 4.58
C LEU A 83 -22.67 -21.39 5.30
N LEU A 84 -22.73 -21.43 6.63
CA LEU A 84 -23.81 -20.82 7.42
C LEU A 84 -23.35 -19.65 8.30
N GLN A 85 -22.04 -19.50 8.49
CA GLN A 85 -21.52 -18.59 9.50
C GLN A 85 -21.13 -17.25 8.89
N GLN A 86 -21.88 -16.22 9.24
CA GLN A 86 -21.48 -14.83 8.99
C GLN A 86 -20.36 -14.47 9.99
N TRP A 87 -19.11 -14.66 9.58
CA TRP A 87 -17.92 -14.62 10.46
C TRP A 87 -17.69 -13.31 11.19
N PHE A 88 -18.32 -12.22 10.77
CA PHE A 88 -18.27 -10.94 11.47
C PHE A 88 -19.63 -10.23 11.38
N SER A 89 -20.38 -10.26 12.48
CA SER A 89 -21.71 -9.63 12.59
C SER A 89 -21.71 -8.10 12.37
N ASN A 90 -20.55 -7.44 12.50
CA ASN A 90 -20.39 -5.99 12.42
C ASN A 90 -19.30 -5.52 11.42
N ARG A 91 -18.97 -6.30 10.38
CA ARG A 91 -18.02 -5.90 9.32
C ARG A 91 -18.62 -5.69 7.93
N SER A 92 -19.93 -5.49 7.81
CA SER A 92 -20.54 -5.12 6.52
C SER A 92 -19.77 -3.97 5.85
N LYS A 93 -19.39 -2.95 6.63
CA LYS A 93 -18.58 -1.82 6.15
C LYS A 93 -17.18 -2.20 5.64
N LEU A 94 -16.49 -3.15 6.27
CA LEU A 94 -15.16 -3.59 5.84
C LEU A 94 -15.24 -4.46 4.59
N LEU A 95 -16.28 -5.29 4.46
CA LEU A 95 -16.56 -6.04 3.23
C LEU A 95 -16.93 -5.10 2.07
N HIS A 96 -17.75 -4.08 2.33
CA HIS A 96 -18.05 -3.05 1.34
C HIS A 96 -16.80 -2.26 0.92
N LEU A 97 -15.91 -1.93 1.86
CA LEU A 97 -14.63 -1.29 1.56
C LEU A 97 -13.74 -2.22 0.72
N HIS A 98 -13.65 -3.50 1.07
CA HIS A 98 -12.89 -4.49 0.29
C HIS A 98 -13.39 -4.56 -1.17
N ASN A 99 -14.70 -4.65 -1.38
CA ASN A 99 -15.29 -4.69 -2.72
C ASN A 99 -15.05 -3.37 -3.49
N LEU A 100 -15.09 -2.23 -2.80
CA LEU A 100 -14.76 -0.93 -3.39
C LEU A 100 -13.30 -0.89 -3.83
N ALA A 101 -12.37 -1.28 -2.94
CA ALA A 101 -10.94 -1.32 -3.24
C ALA A 101 -10.63 -2.29 -4.39
N LEU A 102 -11.23 -3.48 -4.41
CA LEU A 102 -11.01 -4.49 -5.45
C LEU A 102 -11.49 -3.99 -6.83
N ASN A 103 -12.69 -3.42 -6.89
CA ASN A 103 -13.25 -2.90 -8.14
C ASN A 103 -12.45 -1.72 -8.68
N ARG A 104 -11.97 -0.82 -7.81
CA ARG A 104 -11.07 0.26 -8.22
C ARG A 104 -9.73 -0.28 -8.73
N ALA A 105 -9.13 -1.20 -7.98
CA ALA A 105 -7.84 -1.79 -8.30
C ALA A 105 -7.83 -2.51 -9.65
N PHE A 106 -8.96 -3.13 -10.05
CA PHE A 106 -9.09 -3.76 -11.37
C PHE A 106 -8.84 -2.78 -12.53
N PHE A 107 -9.38 -1.57 -12.48
CA PHE A 107 -9.16 -0.58 -13.54
C PHE A 107 -7.75 0.02 -13.47
N TYR A 108 -7.25 0.27 -12.27
CA TYR A 108 -5.89 0.79 -12.09
C TYR A 108 -4.82 -0.21 -12.50
N SER A 109 -5.03 -1.52 -12.32
CA SER A 109 -4.05 -2.52 -12.74
C SER A 109 -3.83 -2.48 -14.26
N TYR A 110 -4.89 -2.31 -15.05
CA TYR A 110 -4.77 -2.14 -16.50
C TYR A 110 -4.04 -0.85 -16.88
N ILE A 111 -4.38 0.28 -16.23
CA ILE A 111 -3.69 1.57 -16.46
C ILE A 111 -2.19 1.43 -16.17
N GLN A 112 -1.84 0.80 -15.04
CA GLN A 112 -0.45 0.65 -14.60
C GLN A 112 0.34 -0.35 -15.46
N GLN A 113 -0.27 -1.46 -15.91
CA GLN A 113 0.38 -2.39 -16.84
C GLN A 113 0.77 -1.73 -18.17
N ARG A 114 0.04 -0.69 -18.58
CA ARG A 114 0.32 0.06 -19.81
C ARG A 114 1.26 1.24 -19.60
N LEU A 115 1.53 1.63 -18.35
CA LEU A 115 2.42 2.73 -17.99
C LEU A 115 3.85 2.48 -18.50
N ASP A 116 4.35 1.25 -18.33
CA ASP A 116 5.72 0.84 -18.70
C ASP A 116 5.78 0.00 -19.99
N GLY A 117 4.71 0.04 -20.80
CA GLY A 117 4.62 -0.74 -22.03
C GLY A 117 5.48 -0.17 -23.17
N PRO A 118 6.00 -1.01 -24.09
CA PRO A 118 6.78 -0.56 -25.24
C PRO A 118 5.93 0.12 -26.33
N VAL A 119 4.60 0.02 -26.25
CA VAL A 119 3.66 0.56 -27.24
C VAL A 119 3.18 1.93 -26.78
N VAL A 120 3.60 2.97 -27.49
CA VAL A 120 3.28 4.38 -27.21
C VAL A 120 2.16 4.91 -28.12
N ASP A 121 1.65 4.07 -29.03
CA ASP A 121 0.64 4.48 -29.99
C ASP A 121 -0.72 4.73 -29.30
N PRO A 122 -1.40 5.87 -29.58
CA PRO A 122 -2.69 6.25 -29.00
C PRO A 122 -3.77 5.15 -28.90
N PRO A 123 -3.99 4.27 -29.91
CA PRO A 123 -5.04 3.25 -29.83
C PRO A 123 -4.81 2.17 -28.78
N PHE A 124 -3.56 1.98 -28.31
CA PHE A 124 -3.22 0.93 -27.34
C PHE A 124 -2.99 1.47 -25.93
N LEU A 125 -3.11 2.80 -25.76
CA LEU A 125 -2.98 3.45 -24.47
C LEU A 125 -4.32 3.46 -23.72
N PRO A 126 -4.31 3.30 -22.39
CA PRO A 126 -5.51 3.24 -21.59
C PRO A 126 -6.16 4.62 -21.50
N SER A 127 -7.11 4.94 -22.39
CA SER A 127 -7.81 6.25 -22.42
C SER A 127 -8.37 6.71 -21.07
N PHE A 128 -8.67 8.02 -20.92
CA PHE A 128 -9.34 8.60 -19.75
C PHE A 128 -10.61 7.86 -19.34
N LEU A 129 -11.22 7.13 -20.27
CA LEU A 129 -12.31 6.20 -20.03
C LEU A 129 -12.05 5.28 -18.83
N TYR A 130 -10.85 4.74 -18.66
CA TYR A 130 -10.55 3.83 -17.55
C TYR A 130 -10.56 4.53 -16.20
N TYR A 131 -10.20 5.82 -16.15
CA TYR A 131 -10.38 6.61 -14.93
C TYR A 131 -11.85 6.90 -14.64
N TYR A 132 -12.68 7.17 -15.66
CA TYR A 132 -14.13 7.28 -15.49
C TYR A 132 -14.76 5.99 -14.99
N LEU A 133 -14.36 4.85 -15.56
CA LEU A 133 -14.82 3.53 -15.13
C LEU A 133 -14.38 3.23 -13.70
N SER A 134 -13.15 3.59 -13.31
CA SER A 134 -12.68 3.43 -11.93
C SER A 134 -13.51 4.24 -10.93
N ALA A 135 -13.83 5.50 -11.24
CA ALA A 135 -14.67 6.34 -10.38
C ALA A 135 -16.11 5.82 -10.33
N ALA A 136 -16.66 5.36 -11.46
CA ALA A 136 -17.99 4.77 -11.50
C ALA A 136 -18.07 3.44 -10.74
N ALA A 137 -17.00 2.65 -10.74
CA ALA A 137 -16.93 1.38 -10.03
C ALA A 137 -16.94 1.54 -8.51
N ASP A 138 -16.30 2.60 -7.99
CA ASP A 138 -16.44 2.94 -6.56
C ASP A 138 -17.89 3.23 -6.19
N VAL A 139 -18.55 4.05 -7.02
CA VAL A 139 -19.94 4.43 -6.80
C VAL A 139 -20.90 3.26 -7.05
N SER A 140 -20.59 2.29 -7.89
CA SER A 140 -21.46 1.10 -8.03
C SER A 140 -21.27 0.08 -6.90
N SER A 141 -20.05 -0.04 -6.39
CA SER A 141 -19.68 -1.03 -5.35
C SER A 141 -20.20 -0.70 -3.94
N GLY A 142 -20.45 0.58 -3.65
CA GLY A 142 -20.84 1.06 -2.32
C GLY A 142 -22.17 1.84 -2.30
N PRO A 143 -23.32 1.24 -2.67
CA PRO A 143 -24.64 1.90 -2.84
C PRO A 143 -25.08 2.78 -1.67
N ASN A 144 -24.69 2.41 -0.44
CA ASN A 144 -25.12 3.08 0.79
C ASN A 144 -23.99 3.82 1.52
N VAL A 145 -22.77 3.82 0.97
CA VAL A 145 -21.56 4.30 1.66
C VAL A 145 -20.95 5.52 0.98
N MET A 146 -20.91 5.54 -0.36
CA MET A 146 -20.27 6.61 -1.13
C MET A 146 -21.20 7.08 -2.25
N ASN A 147 -21.50 8.38 -2.33
CA ASN A 147 -22.36 8.94 -3.39
C ASN A 147 -21.58 9.50 -4.58
N ALA A 148 -20.29 9.79 -4.39
CA ALA A 148 -19.42 10.30 -5.44
C ALA A 148 -18.00 9.78 -5.26
N SER A 149 -17.27 9.65 -6.37
CA SER A 149 -15.84 9.35 -6.43
C SER A 149 -15.20 10.20 -7.52
N ALA A 150 -13.92 10.52 -7.34
CA ALA A 150 -13.14 11.28 -8.30
C ALA A 150 -11.72 10.70 -8.40
N VAL A 151 -11.10 10.90 -9.55
CA VAL A 151 -9.66 10.77 -9.72
C VAL A 151 -9.13 12.17 -9.97
N LEU A 152 -8.27 12.64 -9.08
CA LEU A 152 -7.68 13.97 -9.14
C LEU A 152 -6.17 13.79 -9.23
N MET A 153 -5.54 14.56 -10.10
CA MET A 153 -4.10 14.56 -10.27
C MET A 153 -3.52 15.75 -9.52
N ASP A 154 -2.30 15.59 -9.01
CA ASP A 154 -1.59 16.73 -8.43
C ASP A 154 -1.09 17.67 -9.54
N THR A 155 -1.09 18.96 -9.23
CA THR A 155 -0.76 20.06 -10.13
C THR A 155 0.63 19.96 -10.75
N ASN A 156 1.58 19.32 -10.06
CA ASN A 156 2.98 19.23 -10.50
C ASN A 156 3.41 17.80 -10.87
N THR A 157 2.50 16.83 -10.86
CA THR A 157 2.79 15.45 -11.26
C THR A 157 1.66 14.88 -12.10
N THR A 158 1.95 14.55 -13.35
CA THR A 158 1.04 13.79 -14.21
C THR A 158 1.32 12.30 -14.06
N TYR A 159 0.43 11.56 -13.39
CA TYR A 159 0.57 10.10 -13.22
C TYR A 159 0.24 9.30 -14.49
N ALA A 160 -0.43 9.93 -15.46
CA ALA A 160 -0.68 9.33 -16.78
C ALA A 160 0.48 9.65 -17.72
N ASN A 161 1.61 8.93 -17.58
CA ASN A 161 2.79 9.09 -18.45
C ASN A 161 2.50 8.76 -19.93
N TRP A 162 1.39 8.06 -20.20
CA TRP A 162 1.02 7.54 -21.51
C TRP A 162 0.46 8.61 -22.45
N TYR A 163 -0.04 9.74 -21.93
CA TYR A 163 -0.23 10.93 -22.76
C TYR A 163 1.11 11.63 -23.00
N GLY A 164 2.00 11.00 -23.78
CA GLY A 164 3.31 11.52 -24.19
C GLY A 164 3.25 12.74 -25.13
N LEU A 165 2.14 13.48 -25.16
CA LEU A 165 1.95 14.63 -26.02
C LEU A 165 2.50 15.87 -25.30
N LYS A 166 3.75 16.24 -25.62
CA LYS A 166 4.48 17.42 -25.11
C LYS A 166 3.69 18.74 -25.15
N VAL A 167 2.56 18.80 -25.89
CA VAL A 167 1.70 19.98 -26.05
C VAL A 167 0.45 19.97 -25.15
N ILE A 168 -0.04 18.81 -24.68
CA ILE A 168 -1.23 18.69 -23.81
C ILE A 168 -0.85 18.80 -22.31
N ASN A 169 0.44 18.90 -22.02
CA ASN A 169 1.06 18.56 -20.75
C ASN A 169 0.91 19.58 -19.60
N ARG A 170 0.11 20.66 -19.75
CA ARG A 170 -0.10 21.64 -18.66
C ARG A 170 -1.51 21.65 -18.09
N THR A 171 -2.51 21.23 -18.86
CA THR A 171 -3.90 21.30 -18.42
C THR A 171 -4.44 19.95 -17.95
N LEU A 172 -3.78 18.85 -18.29
CA LEU A 172 -4.20 17.51 -17.87
C LEU A 172 -4.40 17.37 -16.34
N PRO A 173 -3.52 17.91 -15.48
CA PRO A 173 -3.74 17.89 -14.04
C PRO A 173 -4.98 18.65 -13.57
N LEU A 174 -5.47 19.61 -14.35
CA LEU A 174 -6.66 20.41 -14.02
C LEU A 174 -7.97 19.64 -14.25
N PHE A 175 -7.88 18.47 -14.87
CA PHE A 175 -9.01 17.66 -15.30
C PHE A 175 -9.07 16.37 -14.47
N GLY A 176 -10.15 16.20 -13.73
CA GLY A 176 -10.40 15.02 -12.92
C GLY A 176 -11.72 14.34 -13.30
N PRO A 177 -11.72 13.07 -13.74
CA PRO A 177 -12.96 12.35 -13.94
C PRO A 177 -13.67 12.14 -12.61
N THR A 178 -14.96 12.42 -12.60
CA THR A 178 -15.84 12.29 -11.43
C THR A 178 -17.00 11.40 -11.79
N ALA A 179 -17.44 10.60 -10.83
CA ALA A 179 -18.66 9.84 -10.90
C ALA A 179 -19.52 10.20 -9.69
N ARG A 180 -20.81 10.45 -9.91
CA ARG A 180 -21.76 10.72 -8.84
C ARG A 180 -23.05 9.94 -9.09
N ARG A 181 -23.67 9.42 -8.04
CA ARG A 181 -25.05 8.90 -8.17
C ARG A 181 -25.95 10.04 -8.55
N LEU A 182 -26.75 9.81 -9.58
CA LEU A 182 -27.92 10.62 -9.83
C LEU A 182 -29.11 9.87 -9.28
N ASP A 183 -29.89 10.59 -8.48
CA ASP A 183 -31.22 10.17 -8.14
C ASP A 183 -32.13 10.42 -9.35
N ASN A 184 -32.95 9.43 -9.68
CA ASN A 184 -33.93 9.46 -10.75
C ASN A 184 -35.34 9.78 -10.21
N TRP A 185 -35.45 10.62 -9.19
CA TRP A 185 -36.74 11.06 -8.62
C TRP A 185 -37.64 11.76 -9.66
N ASN A 186 -37.06 12.33 -10.72
CA ASN A 186 -37.78 13.00 -11.81
C ASN A 186 -37.91 12.14 -13.08
N ASP A 187 -37.68 10.83 -12.99
CA ASP A 187 -37.87 9.87 -14.08
C ASP A 187 -39.35 9.45 -14.13
N GLU A 188 -39.94 9.47 -15.33
CA GLU A 188 -41.36 9.13 -15.57
C GLU A 188 -41.69 7.70 -15.11
N ASN A 189 -40.68 6.82 -15.12
CA ASN A 189 -40.81 5.42 -14.69
C ASN A 189 -40.68 5.23 -13.17
N ASN A 190 -40.33 6.28 -12.41
CA ASN A 190 -40.21 6.26 -10.96
C ASN A 190 -41.46 6.88 -10.30
N PHE A 191 -42.59 6.19 -10.41
CA PHE A 191 -43.89 6.66 -9.89
C PHE A 191 -43.83 7.03 -8.39
N LEU A 192 -43.05 6.28 -7.61
CA LEU A 192 -42.91 6.49 -6.16
C LEU A 192 -41.95 7.64 -5.82
N ARG A 193 -41.24 8.21 -6.80
CA ARG A 193 -40.21 9.25 -6.64
C ARG A 193 -39.19 8.93 -5.54
N VAL A 194 -38.90 7.64 -5.38
CA VAL A 194 -37.93 7.15 -4.39
C VAL A 194 -36.56 6.99 -5.04
N PRO A 195 -35.46 7.23 -4.30
CA PRO A 195 -34.12 7.06 -4.84
C PRO A 195 -33.87 5.61 -5.25
N THR A 196 -33.73 5.35 -6.55
CA THR A 196 -33.48 3.99 -7.04
C THR A 196 -32.00 3.60 -7.03
N ASN A 197 -31.09 4.58 -6.90
CA ASN A 197 -29.63 4.39 -6.92
C ASN A 197 -29.08 3.66 -8.16
N LYS A 198 -29.85 3.60 -9.27
CA LYS A 198 -29.48 2.87 -10.48
C LYS A 198 -28.61 3.66 -11.45
N THR A 199 -28.61 5.00 -11.34
CA THR A 199 -27.99 5.88 -12.34
C THR A 199 -26.74 6.55 -11.78
N ILE A 200 -25.66 6.49 -12.54
CA ILE A 200 -24.38 7.15 -12.22
C ILE A 200 -24.07 8.13 -13.34
N LYS A 201 -23.83 9.39 -12.99
CA LYS A 201 -23.30 10.40 -13.92
C LYS A 201 -21.79 10.43 -13.82
N ALA A 202 -21.14 10.12 -14.93
CA ALA A 202 -19.74 10.44 -15.16
C ALA A 202 -19.64 11.88 -15.70
N SER A 203 -18.76 12.69 -15.12
CA SER A 203 -18.50 14.05 -15.57
C SER A 203 -17.06 14.45 -15.35
N LEU A 204 -16.56 15.39 -16.16
CA LEU A 204 -15.25 15.98 -15.93
C LEU A 204 -15.37 17.12 -14.92
N PHE A 205 -14.57 17.07 -13.86
CA PHE A 205 -14.40 18.19 -12.96
C PHE A 205 -13.16 18.99 -13.37
N PHE A 206 -13.34 20.31 -13.44
CA PHE A 206 -12.26 21.24 -13.73
C PHE A 206 -11.85 21.93 -12.44
N MET A 207 -10.60 21.74 -12.02
CA MET A 207 -9.99 22.52 -10.95
C MET A 207 -9.64 23.91 -11.49
N ASP A 208 -10.37 24.92 -11.02
CA ASP A 208 -10.09 26.31 -11.34
C ASP A 208 -8.84 26.78 -10.56
N ASP A 209 -7.90 27.43 -11.26
CA ASP A 209 -6.54 27.77 -10.77
C ASP A 209 -6.55 28.71 -9.55
N LYS A 210 -7.70 29.30 -9.22
CA LYS A 210 -7.90 30.25 -8.12
C LYS A 210 -8.24 29.62 -6.75
N ARG A 211 -8.36 28.30 -6.64
CA ARG A 211 -8.63 27.59 -5.36
C ARG A 211 -7.41 26.89 -4.76
N LYS A 212 -6.21 27.40 -5.04
CA LYS A 212 -4.96 26.96 -4.39
C LYS A 212 -4.87 27.58 -3.00
N ILE A 213 -5.01 26.75 -1.95
CA ILE A 213 -4.52 27.03 -0.59
C ILE A 213 -3.00 26.83 -0.61
#